data_AF-A0A2V6AWV0-F1
#
_entry.id   AF-A0A2V6AWV0-F1
#
_cell.length_a   1.000
_cell.length_b   1.000
_cell.length_c   1.000
_cell.angle_alpha   90.00
_cell.angle_beta   90.00
_cell.angle_gamma   90.00
#
_symmetry.space_group_name_H-M   'P 1'
#
loop_
_entity.id
_entity.type
_entity.pdbx_description
1 polymer ?
#
loop_
_entity_poly.entity_id
_entity_poly.type
_entity_poly.pdbx_seq_one_letter_code
_entity_poly.pdbx_strand_id
1 'polypeptide(L)'
;MSYALKKGTTSKILLVYAIDAADMRSGKTGLSSKTPDSSAAYIREGETQVRRIPLVEGKVGEHRAGSFVEIDNKLLPGVYQFGVPDEMLAAGAETVTLMLKFPGAVIEPISIHLVAYDPQDADRLGMAALGPEGRKAALRGAFPRLTAKELGEA
;
A
#
# COMPACT_ATOMS: atom_id res chain seq x y z
N MET A 1 -6.14 6.82 -4.59
CA MET A 1 -5.59 5.42 -4.61
C MET A 1 -5.72 4.78 -3.22
N SER A 2 -5.99 3.47 -3.12
CA SER A 2 -6.09 2.77 -1.82
C SER A 2 -5.26 1.49 -1.73
N TYR A 3 -4.76 1.20 -0.53
CA TYR A 3 -4.00 -0.02 -0.21
C TYR A 3 -4.64 -0.75 0.98
N ALA A 4 -4.53 -2.07 1.01
CA ALA A 4 -4.80 -2.86 2.22
C ALA A 4 -3.48 -3.51 2.65
N LEU A 5 -2.99 -3.16 3.83
CA LEU A 5 -1.71 -3.65 4.37
C LEU A 5 -1.94 -4.23 5.76
N LYS A 6 -1.18 -5.25 6.14
CA LYS A 6 -1.21 -5.77 7.50
C LYS A 6 -0.71 -4.71 8.49
N LYS A 7 -1.36 -4.60 9.64
CA LYS A 7 -0.88 -3.81 10.78
C LYS A 7 0.53 -4.23 11.17
N GLY A 8 1.42 -3.24 11.36
CA GLY A 8 2.82 -3.45 11.73
C GLY A 8 3.71 -3.89 10.58
N THR A 9 3.25 -3.78 9.33
CA THR A 9 4.11 -4.06 8.17
C THR A 9 5.25 -3.06 8.11
N THR A 10 6.47 -3.54 7.94
CA THR A 10 7.68 -2.72 7.80
C THR A 10 8.20 -2.71 6.37
N SER A 11 9.09 -1.76 6.09
CA SER A 11 9.85 -1.66 4.85
C SER A 11 8.99 -1.64 3.58
N LYS A 12 7.87 -0.90 3.63
CA LYS A 12 6.94 -0.82 2.51
C LYS A 12 7.24 0.35 1.59
N ILE A 13 7.21 0.02 0.31
CA ILE A 13 7.35 0.94 -0.80
C ILE A 13 6.00 1.07 -1.48
N LEU A 14 5.54 2.29 -1.69
CA LEU A 14 4.34 2.59 -2.47
C LEU A 14 4.74 3.27 -3.77
N LEU A 15 3.99 2.96 -4.82
CA LEU A 15 4.06 3.71 -6.07
C LEU A 15 3.08 4.86 -5.98
N VAL A 16 3.52 6.06 -6.31
CA VAL A 16 2.73 7.29 -6.28
C VAL A 16 2.71 7.86 -7.67
N TYR A 17 1.52 8.21 -8.16
CA TYR A 17 1.37 8.89 -9.44
C TYR A 17 1.13 10.39 -9.22
N ALA A 18 1.98 11.20 -9.84
CA ALA A 18 1.87 12.65 -9.85
C ALA A 18 1.43 13.12 -11.23
N ILE A 19 0.29 13.82 -11.28
CA ILE A 19 -0.26 14.41 -12.50
C ILE A 19 0.29 15.82 -12.66
N ASP A 20 0.63 16.25 -13.88
CA ASP A 20 1.02 17.64 -14.12
C ASP A 20 -0.20 18.55 -13.91
N ALA A 21 -0.08 19.53 -13.02
CA ALA A 21 -1.17 20.46 -12.75
C ALA A 21 -1.48 21.38 -13.95
N ALA A 22 -0.51 21.58 -14.84
CA ALA A 22 -0.70 22.36 -16.07
C ALA A 22 -1.33 21.53 -17.20
N ASP A 23 -1.10 20.22 -17.20
CA ASP A 23 -1.69 19.28 -18.15
C ASP A 23 -2.13 18.01 -17.42
N MET A 24 -3.40 17.98 -17.04
CA MET A 24 -4.01 16.91 -16.23
C MET A 24 -4.04 15.53 -16.93
N ARG A 25 -3.46 15.41 -18.12
CA ARG A 25 -3.34 14.16 -18.89
C ARG A 25 -1.93 13.58 -18.88
N SER A 26 -0.93 14.33 -18.43
CA SER A 26 0.46 13.89 -18.38
C SER A 26 0.96 13.70 -16.95
N GLY A 27 1.91 12.79 -16.79
CA GLY A 27 2.59 12.57 -15.52
C GLY A 27 3.63 13.66 -15.29
N LYS A 28 3.65 14.26 -14.10
CA LYS A 28 4.64 15.27 -13.72
C LYS A 28 5.99 14.60 -13.49
N THR A 29 6.98 14.91 -14.31
CA THR A 29 8.36 14.39 -14.15
C THR A 29 9.28 15.38 -13.44
N GLY A 30 10.43 14.89 -12.97
CA GLY A 30 11.49 15.72 -12.39
C GLY A 30 11.24 16.24 -10.97
N LEU A 31 10.25 15.69 -10.25
CA LEU A 31 10.06 15.97 -8.82
C LEU A 31 11.14 15.25 -8.01
N SER A 32 11.60 15.88 -6.92
CA SER A 32 12.60 15.29 -6.03
C SER A 32 12.32 15.64 -4.56
N SER A 33 12.97 14.95 -3.63
CA SER A 33 12.84 15.26 -2.20
C SER A 33 13.30 16.68 -1.83
N LYS A 34 14.04 17.36 -2.73
CA LYS A 34 14.55 18.73 -2.56
C LYS A 34 13.69 19.77 -3.29
N THR A 35 12.61 19.37 -3.95
CA THR A 35 11.69 20.31 -4.61
C THR A 35 11.16 21.31 -3.57
N PRO A 36 11.31 22.62 -3.80
CA PRO A 36 10.80 23.66 -2.90
C PRO A 36 9.31 23.49 -2.62
N ASP A 37 8.85 23.89 -1.44
CA ASP A 37 7.44 23.82 -1.03
C ASP A 37 6.80 22.42 -1.11
N SER A 38 7.63 21.38 -1.18
CA SER A 38 7.18 20.01 -1.07
C SER A 38 6.88 19.62 0.39
N SER A 39 5.92 18.72 0.56
CA SER A 39 5.57 18.18 1.86
C SER A 39 4.99 16.79 1.74
N ALA A 40 5.39 15.89 2.63
CA ALA A 40 4.69 14.65 2.87
C ALA A 40 4.18 14.66 4.31
N ALA A 41 2.95 14.21 4.50
CA ALA A 41 2.34 14.12 5.81
C ALA A 41 1.29 13.02 5.82
N TYR A 42 1.02 12.48 7.00
CA TYR A 42 -0.02 11.50 7.19
C TYR A 42 -0.80 11.75 8.48
N ILE A 43 -1.98 11.16 8.55
CA ILE A 43 -2.78 11.08 9.76
C ILE A 43 -3.32 9.66 9.88
N ARG A 44 -3.24 9.08 11.08
CA ARG A 44 -3.82 7.79 11.40
C ARG A 44 -5.22 8.03 11.97
N GLU A 45 -6.14 7.14 11.66
CA GLU A 45 -7.49 7.19 12.19
C GLU A 45 -7.48 7.24 13.72
N GLY A 46 -8.27 8.15 14.29
CA GLY A 46 -8.32 8.41 15.73
C GLY A 46 -7.23 9.35 16.27
N GLU A 47 -6.21 9.69 15.48
CA GLU A 47 -5.24 10.75 15.86
C GLU A 47 -5.82 12.14 15.53
N THR A 48 -5.51 13.13 16.37
CA THR A 48 -5.89 14.54 16.17
C THR A 48 -4.76 15.37 15.56
N GLN A 49 -3.54 14.82 15.53
CA GLN A 49 -2.34 15.50 15.04
C GLN A 49 -1.86 14.88 13.74
N VAL A 50 -1.67 15.73 12.73
CA VAL A 50 -1.02 15.35 11.48
C VAL A 50 0.47 15.21 11.71
N ARG A 51 1.07 14.12 11.25
CA ARG A 51 2.50 13.85 11.36
C ARG A 51 3.19 14.17 10.03
N ARG A 52 4.21 15.03 10.09
CA ARG A 52 5.03 15.36 8.91
C ARG A 52 6.08 14.28 8.67
N ILE A 53 6.27 13.92 7.41
CA ILE A 53 7.31 12.98 6.98
C ILE A 53 8.44 13.81 6.33
N PRO A 54 9.68 13.75 6.86
CA PRO A 54 10.83 14.31 6.19
C PRO A 54 11.07 13.61 4.85
N LEU A 55 11.00 14.35 3.75
CA LEU A 55 11.33 13.83 2.43
C LEU A 55 12.84 13.71 2.29
N VAL A 56 13.30 12.55 1.81
CA VAL A 56 14.72 12.26 1.62
C VAL A 56 14.96 11.61 0.26
N GLU A 57 16.18 11.73 -0.26
CA GLU A 57 16.51 11.27 -1.61
C GLU A 57 16.55 9.74 -1.72
N GLY A 58 15.60 9.14 -2.44
CA GLY A 58 15.52 7.69 -2.57
C GLY A 58 16.42 7.10 -3.65
N LYS A 59 16.49 5.77 -3.67
CA LYS A 59 16.96 4.98 -4.81
C LYS A 59 15.90 3.97 -5.17
N VAL A 60 15.68 3.75 -6.47
CA VAL A 60 14.66 2.81 -6.95
C VAL A 60 14.98 1.41 -6.41
N GLY A 61 13.98 0.72 -5.88
CA GLY A 61 14.10 -0.60 -5.25
C GLY A 61 14.61 -0.59 -3.80
N GLU A 62 15.14 0.51 -3.28
CA GLU A 62 15.59 0.60 -1.88
C GLU A 62 14.52 1.25 -1.00
N HIS A 63 14.21 0.62 0.14
CA HIS A 63 13.35 1.24 1.15
C HIS A 63 14.18 2.12 2.08
N ARG A 64 13.70 3.34 2.29
CA ARG A 64 14.09 4.19 3.42
C ARG A 64 12.90 5.06 3.80
N ALA A 65 12.65 5.26 5.10
CA ALA A 65 11.53 6.08 5.55
C ALA A 65 11.59 7.50 4.95
N GLY A 66 10.50 7.92 4.31
CA GLY A 66 10.39 9.21 3.62
C GLY A 66 11.15 9.31 2.30
N SER A 67 11.72 8.21 1.79
CA SER A 67 12.43 8.25 0.51
C SER A 67 11.49 8.54 -0.64
N PHE A 68 11.88 9.44 -1.53
CA PHE A 68 11.13 9.76 -2.74
C PHE A 68 12.06 9.80 -3.94
N VAL A 69 11.72 9.08 -5.01
CA VAL A 69 12.53 8.99 -6.22
C VAL A 69 11.67 8.70 -7.44
N GLU A 70 11.98 9.35 -8.56
CA GLU A 70 11.34 9.08 -9.86
C GLU A 70 11.79 7.71 -10.38
N ILE A 71 10.86 6.89 -10.88
CA ILE A 71 11.20 5.55 -11.38
C ILE A 71 11.78 5.63 -12.78
N ASP A 72 11.02 6.18 -13.72
CA ASP A 72 11.44 6.33 -15.11
C ASP A 72 10.63 7.45 -15.79
N ASN A 73 11.29 8.54 -16.19
CA ASN A 73 10.61 9.68 -16.81
C ASN A 73 10.18 9.47 -18.27
N LYS A 74 10.59 8.38 -18.93
CA LYS A 74 10.26 8.10 -20.33
C LYS A 74 9.15 7.06 -20.44
N LEU A 75 9.31 5.95 -19.72
CA LEU A 75 8.41 4.80 -19.79
C LEU A 75 7.28 4.89 -18.76
N LEU A 76 7.53 5.52 -17.62
CA LEU A 76 6.57 5.67 -16.52
C LEU A 76 6.51 7.14 -16.02
N PRO A 77 6.29 8.13 -16.92
CA PRO A 77 6.30 9.53 -16.53
C PRO A 77 5.29 9.80 -15.42
N GLY A 78 5.71 10.50 -14.37
CA GLY A 78 4.86 10.79 -13.22
C GLY A 78 4.77 9.69 -12.16
N VAL A 79 5.41 8.53 -12.36
CA VAL A 79 5.44 7.45 -11.36
C VAL A 79 6.69 7.58 -10.48
N TYR A 80 6.44 7.66 -9.18
CA TYR A 80 7.46 7.80 -8.15
C TYR A 80 7.39 6.66 -7.14
N GLN A 81 8.54 6.31 -6.59
CA GLN A 81 8.66 5.40 -5.48
C GLN A 81 8.69 6.21 -4.17
N PHE A 82 7.79 5.87 -3.25
CA PHE A 82 7.75 6.44 -1.90
C PHE A 82 8.02 5.38 -0.83
N GLY A 83 9.02 5.62 0.01
CA GLY A 83 9.36 4.77 1.15
C GLY A 83 8.53 5.15 2.35
N VAL A 84 7.61 4.29 2.73
CA VAL A 84 6.68 4.53 3.84
C VAL A 84 7.42 4.40 5.17
N PRO A 85 7.30 5.38 6.09
CA PRO A 85 7.77 5.22 7.47
C PRO A 85 7.02 4.10 8.21
N ASP A 86 7.71 3.24 8.94
CA ASP A 86 7.11 2.06 9.57
C ASP A 86 6.08 2.46 10.66
N GLU A 87 6.30 3.58 11.34
CA GLU A 87 5.39 4.14 12.35
C GLU A 87 4.02 4.53 11.77
N MET A 88 3.97 4.79 10.47
CA MET A 88 2.73 5.05 9.74
C MET A 88 1.84 3.81 9.71
N LEU A 89 2.46 2.63 9.58
CA LEU A 89 1.78 1.34 9.43
C LEU A 89 1.68 0.56 10.74
N ALA A 90 2.13 1.13 11.86
CA ALA A 90 2.07 0.49 13.18
C ALA A 90 0.64 0.06 13.56
N ALA A 91 0.53 -0.86 14.51
CA ALA A 91 -0.76 -1.23 15.09
C ALA A 91 -1.41 -0.06 15.86
N GLY A 92 -2.73 -0.11 16.04
CA GLY A 92 -3.50 0.88 16.81
C GLY A 92 -4.32 1.88 15.98
N ALA A 93 -4.34 1.75 14.66
CA ALA A 93 -5.27 2.45 13.76
C ALA A 93 -5.80 1.46 12.70
N GLU A 94 -6.98 1.74 12.15
CA GLU A 94 -7.58 0.94 11.06
C GLU A 94 -7.33 1.56 9.70
N THR A 95 -7.22 2.89 9.62
CA THR A 95 -6.95 3.61 8.38
C THR A 95 -5.85 4.65 8.55
N VAL A 96 -5.09 4.89 7.49
CA VAL A 96 -4.11 5.96 7.39
C VAL A 96 -4.31 6.73 6.11
N THR A 97 -4.35 8.05 6.21
CA THR A 97 -4.38 8.92 5.03
C THR A 97 -3.01 9.56 4.87
N LEU A 98 -2.36 9.25 3.75
CA LEU A 98 -1.09 9.82 3.33
C LEU A 98 -1.33 10.87 2.24
N MET A 99 -0.69 12.02 2.38
CA MET A 99 -0.72 13.09 1.39
C MET A 99 0.71 13.50 1.03
N LEU A 100 0.99 13.56 -0.27
CA LEU A 100 2.20 14.15 -0.81
C LEU A 100 1.79 15.39 -1.62
N LYS A 101 2.47 16.50 -1.37
CA LYS A 101 2.26 17.75 -2.09
C LYS A 101 3.58 18.17 -2.71
N PHE A 102 3.52 18.46 -4.00
CA PHE A 102 4.62 19.05 -4.76
C PHE A 102 4.06 20.19 -5.61
N PRO A 103 4.76 21.32 -5.75
CA PRO A 103 4.35 22.37 -6.67
C PRO A 103 4.21 21.88 -8.10
N GLY A 104 3.15 22.32 -8.78
CA GLY A 104 2.89 21.94 -10.18
C GLY A 104 2.52 20.47 -10.37
N ALA A 105 2.24 19.74 -9.29
CA ALA A 105 1.79 18.35 -9.34
C ALA A 105 0.49 18.18 -8.56
N VAL A 106 -0.41 17.36 -9.10
CA VAL A 106 -1.61 16.88 -8.39
C VAL A 106 -1.37 15.42 -8.03
N ILE A 107 -1.35 15.12 -6.74
CA ILE A 107 -1.26 13.77 -6.19
C ILE A 107 -2.50 13.56 -5.34
N GLU A 108 -3.27 12.52 -5.65
CA GLU A 108 -4.44 12.17 -4.84
C GLU A 108 -4.01 11.66 -3.46
N PRO A 109 -4.83 11.88 -2.41
CA PRO A 109 -4.62 11.22 -1.14
C PRO A 109 -4.55 9.71 -1.30
N ILE A 110 -3.62 9.10 -0.57
CA ILE A 110 -3.46 7.65 -0.53
C ILE A 110 -4.06 7.16 0.78
N SER A 111 -5.13 6.38 0.69
CA SER A 111 -5.77 5.76 1.84
C SER A 111 -5.23 4.35 2.03
N ILE A 112 -4.71 4.04 3.21
CA ILE A 112 -4.18 2.73 3.56
C ILE A 112 -5.06 2.15 4.66
N HIS A 113 -5.71 1.04 4.36
CA HIS A 113 -6.42 0.23 5.34
C HIS A 113 -5.43 -0.72 6.01
N LEU A 114 -5.24 -0.54 7.31
CA LEU A 114 -4.44 -1.39 8.16
C LEU A 114 -5.32 -2.53 8.65
N VAL A 115 -5.14 -3.72 8.08
CA VAL A 115 -5.93 -4.90 8.41
C VAL A 115 -5.17 -5.83 9.37
N ALA A 116 -5.88 -6.65 10.12
CA ALA A 116 -5.28 -7.57 11.11
C ALA A 116 -4.58 -8.79 10.47
N TYR A 117 -4.95 -9.12 9.23
CA TYR A 117 -4.37 -10.20 8.45
C TYR A 117 -3.42 -9.64 7.38
N ASP A 118 -2.62 -10.50 6.74
CA ASP A 118 -1.86 -10.10 5.56
C ASP A 118 -2.67 -10.45 4.30
N PRO A 119 -3.19 -9.47 3.55
CA PRO A 119 -3.93 -9.73 2.31
C PRO A 119 -3.09 -10.40 1.22
N GLN A 120 -1.76 -10.37 1.35
CA GLN A 120 -0.82 -10.97 0.41
C GLN A 120 -0.30 -12.34 0.92
N ASP A 121 -0.82 -12.85 2.04
CA ASP A 121 -0.49 -14.16 2.61
C ASP A 121 -1.00 -15.28 1.69
N ALA A 122 -0.08 -15.90 0.98
CA ALA A 122 -0.34 -16.96 0.01
C ALA A 122 -0.77 -18.30 0.63
N ASP A 123 -0.79 -18.45 1.95
CA ASP A 123 -1.16 -19.69 2.63
C ASP A 123 -2.52 -19.59 3.33
N ARG A 124 -2.82 -18.44 3.95
CA ARG A 124 -4.04 -18.23 4.75
C ARG A 124 -5.13 -17.47 4.00
N LEU A 125 -4.74 -16.63 3.06
CA LEU A 125 -5.59 -15.98 2.07
C LEU A 125 -5.19 -16.35 0.63
N GLY A 126 -4.34 -17.39 0.50
CA GLY A 126 -3.98 -18.06 -0.74
C GLY A 126 -4.29 -19.57 -0.67
N MET A 127 -5.56 -19.91 -0.85
CA MET A 127 -6.05 -21.29 -1.02
C MET A 127 -5.42 -22.08 -2.19
N ALA A 128 -4.49 -21.46 -2.92
CA ALA A 128 -3.75 -22.02 -4.04
C ALA A 128 -2.66 -23.01 -3.63
N ALA A 129 -2.02 -22.88 -2.46
CA ALA A 129 -0.98 -23.82 -2.02
C ALA A 129 -1.54 -25.20 -1.58
N LEU A 130 -2.81 -25.26 -1.19
CA LEU A 130 -3.44 -26.50 -0.78
C LEU A 130 -3.69 -27.38 -2.02
N GLY A 131 -2.99 -28.52 -2.10
CA GLY A 131 -3.34 -29.59 -3.04
C GLY A 131 -4.77 -30.12 -2.83
N PRO A 132 -5.27 -31.01 -3.71
CA PRO A 132 -6.69 -31.40 -3.77
C PRO A 132 -7.29 -31.87 -2.44
N GLU A 133 -6.53 -32.61 -1.63
CA GLU A 133 -7.00 -33.15 -0.34
C GLU A 133 -7.03 -32.12 0.79
N GLY A 134 -6.11 -31.15 0.78
CA GLY A 134 -6.10 -30.04 1.74
C GLY A 134 -7.33 -29.13 1.60
N ARG A 135 -7.84 -28.99 0.37
CA ARG A 135 -9.07 -28.24 0.10
C ARG A 135 -10.33 -28.96 0.59
N LYS A 136 -10.39 -30.30 0.46
CA LYS A 136 -11.54 -31.11 0.93
C LYS A 136 -11.67 -31.14 2.46
N ALA A 137 -10.56 -31.22 3.17
CA ALA A 137 -10.57 -31.18 4.64
C ALA A 137 -11.05 -29.82 5.19
N ALA A 138 -10.62 -28.71 4.57
CA ALA A 138 -11.09 -27.37 4.92
C ALA A 138 -12.61 -27.21 4.72
N LEU A 139 -13.15 -27.78 3.64
CA LEU A 139 -14.59 -27.78 3.36
C LEU A 139 -15.39 -28.65 4.35
N ARG A 140 -14.87 -29.82 4.75
CA ARG A 140 -15.50 -30.68 5.78
C ARG A 140 -15.58 -29.99 7.15
N GLY A 141 -14.56 -29.21 7.52
CA GLY A 141 -14.57 -28.44 8.76
C GLY A 141 -15.52 -27.24 8.74
N ALA A 142 -15.61 -26.55 7.60
CA ALA A 142 -16.47 -25.37 7.44
C ALA A 142 -17.95 -25.69 7.21
N PHE A 143 -18.26 -26.80 6.54
CA PHE A 143 -19.64 -27.24 6.20
C PHE A 143 -19.88 -28.73 6.42
N PRO A 144 -19.78 -29.22 7.67
CA PRO A 144 -19.73 -30.66 7.98
C PRO A 144 -20.95 -31.46 7.48
N ARG A 145 -22.13 -30.84 7.36
CA ARG A 145 -23.36 -31.51 6.89
C ARG A 145 -23.52 -31.56 5.37
N LEU A 146 -22.91 -30.63 4.63
CA LEU A 146 -23.02 -30.56 3.17
C LEU A 146 -22.01 -31.49 2.50
N THR A 147 -20.81 -31.58 3.06
CA THR A 147 -19.72 -32.36 2.46
C THR A 147 -19.94 -33.87 2.54
N ALA A 148 -20.69 -34.36 3.53
CA ALA A 148 -21.09 -35.77 3.62
C ALA A 148 -22.10 -36.17 2.51
N LYS A 149 -22.98 -35.23 2.11
CA LYS A 149 -24.05 -35.47 1.14
C LYS A 149 -23.55 -35.49 -0.32
N GLU A 150 -22.55 -34.66 -0.63
CA GLU A 150 -21.94 -34.54 -1.97
C GLU A 150 -20.99 -35.70 -2.33
N LEU A 151 -20.47 -36.42 -1.33
CA LEU A 151 -19.57 -37.56 -1.52
C LEU A 151 -20.28 -38.93 -1.52
N GLY A 152 -21.62 -38.94 -1.40
CA GLY A 152 -22.41 -40.17 -1.45
C GLY A 152 -22.32 -41.07 -0.22
N GLU A 153 -21.87 -40.55 0.93
CA GLU A 153 -21.77 -41.31 2.19
C GLU A 153 -23.03 -41.15 3.08
N ALA A 154 -24.22 -41.21 2.48
CA ALA A 154 -25.49 -41.30 3.20
C ALA A 154 -26.39 -42.38 2.59
#